data_AF-Q2SAM0-F1
#
_entry.id   AF-Q2SAM0-F1
#
_cell.length_a   1.000
_cell.length_b   1.000
_cell.length_c   1.000
_cell.angle_alpha   90.00
_cell.angle_beta   90.00
_cell.angle_gamma   90.00
#
_symmetry.space_group_name_H-M   'P 1'
#
loop_
_entity.id
_entity.type
_entity.pdbx_description
1 polymer ?
#
loop_
_entity_poly.entity_id
_entity_poly.type
_entity_poly.pdbx_seq_one_letter_code
_entity_poly.pdbx_strand_id
1 'polypeptide(L)'
;MIRDEIHSGCILSTLTVKGATFQILERPWLDNRPKVSCIPAGVYEATFLERSSSGKYKNVYWLQDVPDRTGILIHNGNIVTHTQGCLLIGDRRGWLSGKPAVLNSRSALHVFTELLNREPLRLTIQGEH
;
A
#
# COMPACT_ATOMS: atom_id res chain seq x y z
N MET A 1 8.72 -5.31 0.32
CA MET A 1 7.58 -5.33 1.25
C MET A 1 7.36 -6.76 1.68
N ILE A 2 7.28 -6.99 2.99
CA ILE A 2 7.09 -8.32 3.58
C ILE A 2 5.76 -8.29 4.34
N ARG A 3 4.81 -9.14 3.94
CA ARG A 3 3.58 -9.44 4.69
C ARG A 3 3.96 -10.27 5.89
N ASP A 4 3.94 -9.65 7.07
CA ASP A 4 4.49 -10.24 8.29
C ASP A 4 3.42 -10.42 9.39
N GLU A 5 2.22 -9.85 9.21
CA GLU A 5 1.12 -9.97 10.17
C GLU A 5 -0.23 -10.09 9.42
N ILE A 6 -0.77 -11.31 9.39
CA ILE A 6 -1.99 -11.67 8.66
C ILE A 6 -3.15 -11.81 9.64
N HIS A 7 -4.18 -11.00 9.44
CA HIS A 7 -5.45 -11.07 10.18
C HIS A 7 -6.59 -11.44 9.24
N SER A 8 -7.67 -12.00 9.79
CA SER A 8 -8.88 -12.28 9.01
C SER A 8 -9.47 -11.05 8.30
N GLY A 9 -9.22 -9.85 8.84
CA GLY A 9 -9.75 -8.59 8.33
C GLY A 9 -8.77 -7.72 7.55
N CYS A 10 -7.47 -8.01 7.57
CA CYS A 10 -6.43 -7.20 6.91
C CYS A 10 -5.05 -7.88 6.94
N ILE A 11 -4.13 -7.39 6.10
CA ILE A 11 -2.72 -7.76 6.17
C ILE A 11 -1.90 -6.52 6.51
N LEU A 12 -1.00 -6.65 7.47
CA LEU A 12 0.00 -5.64 7.83
C LEU A 12 1.37 -6.10 7.32
N SER A 13 2.11 -5.15 6.76
CA SER A 13 3.39 -5.43 6.12
C SER A 13 4.43 -4.36 6.45
N THR A 14 5.70 -4.77 6.41
CA THR A 14 6.85 -3.87 6.49
C THR A 14 7.41 -3.58 5.10
N LEU A 15 7.57 -2.30 4.75
CA LEU A 15 8.20 -1.84 3.52
C LEU A 15 9.48 -1.07 3.84
N THR A 16 10.63 -1.59 3.42
CA THR A 16 11.92 -0.90 3.53
C THR A 16 12.34 -0.37 2.15
N VAL A 17 12.66 0.92 2.07
CA VAL A 17 13.15 1.59 0.85
C VAL A 17 14.25 2.56 1.24
N LYS A 18 15.40 2.50 0.56
CA LYS A 18 16.58 3.36 0.81
C LYS A 18 16.93 3.53 2.31
N GLY A 19 16.84 2.44 3.08
CA GLY A 19 17.13 2.43 4.52
C GLY A 19 16.01 2.95 5.44
N ALA A 20 14.98 3.59 4.89
CA ALA A 20 13.78 3.97 5.65
C ALA A 20 12.77 2.83 5.69
N THR A 21 11.98 2.77 6.76
CA THR A 21 10.94 1.76 6.95
C THR A 21 9.57 2.41 7.06
N PHE A 22 8.59 1.80 6.39
CA PHE A 22 7.20 2.18 6.36
C PHE A 22 6.33 0.97 6.67
N GLN A 23 5.11 1.24 7.12
CA GLN A 23 4.10 0.23 7.38
C GLN A 23 3.03 0.29 6.30
N ILE A 24 2.59 -0.89 5.84
CA ILE A 24 1.57 -1.02 4.82
C ILE A 24 0.39 -1.81 5.39
N LEU A 25 -0.82 -1.32 5.16
CA LEU A 25 -2.07 -2.03 5.44
C LEU A 25 -2.77 -2.36 4.13
N GLU A 26 -3.10 -3.64 3.97
CA GLU A 26 -3.83 -4.18 2.82
C GLU A 26 -5.15 -4.83 3.27
N ARG A 27 -6.04 -5.07 2.31
CA ARG A 27 -7.21 -5.94 2.50
C ARG A 27 -6.75 -7.40 2.70
N PRO A 28 -7.58 -8.28 3.29
CA PRO A 28 -7.26 -9.71 3.32
C PRO A 28 -7.22 -10.26 1.90
N TRP A 29 -6.56 -11.40 1.72
CA TRP A 29 -6.60 -12.11 0.46
C TRP A 29 -7.97 -12.73 0.23
N LEU A 30 -8.51 -12.48 -0.95
CA LEU A 30 -9.79 -13.01 -1.41
C LEU A 30 -9.67 -13.35 -2.89
N ASP A 31 -8.63 -14.12 -3.25
CA ASP A 31 -8.36 -14.62 -4.60
C ASP A 31 -8.20 -13.52 -5.65
N ASN A 32 -7.44 -12.48 -5.31
CA ASN A 32 -7.25 -11.29 -6.13
C ASN A 32 -8.57 -10.61 -6.56
N ARG A 33 -9.70 -10.88 -5.88
CA ARG A 33 -11.00 -10.35 -6.30
C ARG A 33 -11.02 -8.82 -6.27
N PRO A 34 -11.55 -8.18 -7.33
CA PRO A 34 -11.60 -6.74 -7.39
C PRO A 34 -12.30 -6.09 -6.20
N LYS A 35 -11.74 -4.96 -5.74
CA LYS A 35 -12.29 -4.10 -4.68
C LYS A 35 -12.30 -4.68 -3.27
N VAL A 36 -12.07 -5.98 -3.11
CA VAL A 36 -12.19 -6.68 -1.83
C VAL A 36 -10.92 -7.42 -1.38
N SER A 37 -9.99 -7.72 -2.29
CA SER A 37 -8.74 -8.43 -2.01
C SER A 37 -7.52 -7.50 -1.98
N CYS A 38 -6.45 -7.89 -1.30
CA CYS A 38 -5.09 -7.47 -1.66
C CYS A 38 -4.65 -8.09 -3.00
N ILE A 39 -3.55 -7.60 -3.55
CA ILE A 39 -2.99 -8.08 -4.82
C ILE A 39 -2.06 -9.28 -4.61
N PRO A 40 -1.71 -10.05 -5.65
CA PRO A 40 -0.80 -11.18 -5.51
C PRO A 40 0.59 -10.75 -4.99
N ALA A 41 1.31 -11.67 -4.36
CA ALA A 41 2.74 -11.49 -4.16
C ALA A 41 3.44 -11.48 -5.54
N GLY A 42 4.51 -10.70 -5.67
CA GLY A 42 5.16 -10.51 -6.96
C GLY A 42 6.07 -9.28 -7.00
N VAL A 43 6.56 -8.99 -8.20
CA VAL A 43 7.38 -7.80 -8.46
C VAL A 43 6.61 -6.88 -9.38
N TYR A 44 6.43 -5.64 -8.93
CA TYR A 44 5.68 -4.62 -9.66
C TYR A 44 6.57 -3.41 -9.89
N GLU A 45 6.45 -2.78 -11.05
CA GLU A 45 6.92 -1.42 -11.22
C GLU A 45 5.91 -0.47 -10.57
N ALA A 46 6.38 0.44 -9.73
CA ALA A 46 5.57 1.44 -9.09
C ALA A 46 6.05 2.82 -9.58
N THR A 47 5.20 3.50 -10.35
CA THR A 47 5.51 4.80 -10.96
C THR A 47 4.83 5.93 -10.20
N PHE A 48 5.51 7.07 -10.07
CA PHE A 48 4.93 8.23 -9.42
C PHE A 48 3.80 8.83 -10.25
N LEU A 49 2.71 9.21 -9.59
CA LEU A 49 1.61 9.99 -10.15
C LEU A 49 1.33 11.20 -9.25
N GLU A 50 1.39 12.40 -9.82
CA GLU A 50 0.91 13.61 -9.15
C GLU A 50 -0.57 13.48 -8.76
N ARG A 51 -1.35 12.78 -9.58
CA ARG A 51 -2.77 12.57 -9.36
C ARG A 51 -3.28 11.26 -9.96
N SER A 52 -4.13 10.55 -9.22
CA SER A 52 -4.85 9.38 -9.74
C SER A 52 -5.86 9.77 -10.83
N SER A 53 -6.25 8.83 -11.68
CA SER A 53 -7.27 9.03 -12.73
C SER A 53 -8.60 9.60 -12.22
N SER A 54 -9.03 9.25 -11.00
CA SER A 54 -10.24 9.78 -10.37
C SER A 54 -10.09 11.19 -9.81
N GLY A 55 -8.89 11.76 -9.81
CA GLY A 55 -8.60 13.05 -9.16
C GLY A 55 -8.54 13.02 -7.63
N LYS A 56 -8.94 11.92 -6.99
CA LYS A 56 -9.07 11.78 -5.53
C LYS A 56 -7.72 11.75 -4.81
N TYR A 57 -6.78 10.96 -5.33
CA TYR A 57 -5.48 10.76 -4.69
C TYR A 57 -4.42 11.60 -5.38
N LYS A 58 -3.48 12.14 -4.59
CA LYS A 58 -2.39 13.00 -5.05
C LYS A 58 -1.07 12.50 -4.51
N ASN A 59 0.02 12.70 -5.26
CA ASN A 59 1.38 12.30 -4.91
C ASN A 59 1.45 10.83 -4.48
N VAL A 60 0.95 9.95 -5.34
CA VAL A 60 0.84 8.51 -5.09
C VAL A 60 1.77 7.72 -6.00
N TYR A 61 1.95 6.44 -5.70
CA TYR A 61 2.62 5.51 -6.62
C TYR A 61 1.60 4.54 -7.19
N TRP A 62 1.63 4.31 -8.49
CA TRP A 62 0.75 3.37 -9.19
C TRP A 62 1.53 2.12 -9.58
N LEU A 63 1.07 0.96 -9.09
CA LEU A 63 1.61 -0.34 -9.45
C LEU A 63 1.12 -0.72 -10.86
N GLN A 64 2.08 -0.90 -11.76
CA GLN A 64 1.86 -1.36 -13.14
C GLN A 64 1.58 -2.85 -13.19
N ASP A 65 0.84 -3.26 -14.23
CA ASP A 65 0.69 -4.66 -14.65
C ASP A 65 0.25 -5.62 -13.53
N VAL A 66 -0.59 -5.15 -12.62
CA VAL A 66 -1.21 -6.03 -11.61
C VAL A 66 -2.19 -6.95 -12.32
N PRO A 67 -2.03 -8.29 -12.25
CA PRO A 67 -2.91 -9.23 -12.95
C PRO A 67 -4.38 -8.99 -12.59
N ASP A 68 -5.24 -8.87 -13.62
CA ASP A 68 -6.70 -8.67 -13.50
C ASP A 68 -7.14 -7.45 -12.66
N ARG A 69 -6.23 -6.51 -12.41
CA ARG A 69 -6.47 -5.33 -11.56
C ARG A 69 -5.90 -4.08 -12.20
N THR A 70 -6.60 -2.97 -12.02
CA THR A 70 -6.14 -1.65 -12.46
C THR A 70 -6.27 -0.64 -11.32
N GLY A 71 -5.53 0.46 -11.42
CA GLY A 71 -5.60 1.56 -10.45
C GLY A 71 -5.16 1.16 -9.04
N ILE A 72 -4.21 0.25 -8.91
CA ILE A 72 -3.64 -0.15 -7.62
C ILE A 72 -2.59 0.86 -7.19
N LEU A 73 -2.86 1.60 -6.12
CA LEU A 73 -2.01 2.69 -5.66
C LEU A 73 -1.36 2.35 -4.32
N ILE A 74 -0.19 2.94 -4.06
CA ILE A 74 0.28 3.25 -2.71
C ILE A 74 -0.24 4.64 -2.38
N HIS A 75 -1.19 4.73 -1.44
CA HIS A 75 -1.79 6.00 -1.06
C HIS A 75 -1.98 6.12 0.45
N ASN A 76 -2.22 7.34 0.91
CA ASN A 76 -2.49 7.57 2.32
C ASN A 76 -3.88 7.02 2.71
N GLY A 77 -3.93 6.32 3.84
CA GLY A 77 -5.11 5.79 4.49
C GLY A 77 -4.69 5.11 5.80
N ASN A 78 -5.62 4.79 6.69
CA ASN A 78 -5.26 4.35 8.03
C ASN A 78 -5.87 3.01 8.41
N ILE A 79 -7.09 2.71 7.95
CA ILE A 79 -7.80 1.46 8.25
C ILE A 79 -8.23 0.77 6.96
N VAL A 80 -8.50 -0.53 7.02
CA VAL A 80 -8.77 -1.37 5.84
C VAL A 80 -9.96 -0.88 5.00
N THR A 81 -10.93 -0.20 5.61
CA THR A 81 -12.08 0.38 4.90
C THR A 81 -11.74 1.62 4.07
N HIS A 82 -10.54 2.20 4.23
CA HIS A 82 -10.05 3.29 3.39
C HIS A 82 -9.50 2.80 2.04
N THR A 83 -9.42 1.48 1.83
CA THR A 83 -8.91 0.87 0.60
C THR A 83 -9.90 -0.15 0.02
N GLN A 84 -9.92 -0.22 -1.31
CA GLN A 84 -10.57 -1.25 -2.11
C GLN A 84 -9.51 -2.17 -2.77
N GLY A 85 -8.39 -2.42 -2.09
CA GLY A 85 -7.30 -3.28 -2.58
C GLY A 85 -6.02 -2.53 -3.02
N CYS A 86 -5.95 -1.23 -2.79
CA CYS A 86 -4.71 -0.46 -2.78
C CYS A 86 -3.89 -0.70 -1.49
N LEU A 87 -2.62 -0.32 -1.51
CA LEU A 87 -1.70 -0.40 -0.38
C LEU A 87 -1.76 0.91 0.42
N LEU A 88 -2.13 0.84 1.70
CA LEU A 88 -2.19 2.01 2.58
C LEU A 88 -0.88 2.19 3.33
N ILE A 89 -0.16 3.29 3.09
CA ILE A 89 1.12 3.57 3.75
C ILE A 89 0.96 4.35 5.05
N GLY A 90 1.78 4.03 6.05
CA GLY A 90 1.93 4.77 7.30
C GLY A 90 3.33 4.64 7.91
N ASP A 91 3.59 5.38 8.98
CA ASP A 91 4.90 5.41 9.64
C ASP A 91 5.05 4.29 10.68
N ARG A 92 3.95 3.96 11.35
CA ARG A 92 3.87 2.91 12.37
C ARG A 92 2.52 2.21 12.33
N ARG A 93 2.48 1.03 12.95
CA ARG A 93 1.24 0.29 13.20
C ARG A 93 0.57 0.81 14.45
N GLY A 94 -0.73 0.55 14.56
CA GLY A 94 -1.49 0.87 15.75
C GLY A 94 -2.96 0.50 15.58
N TRP A 95 -3.80 1.19 16.35
CA TRP A 95 -5.23 0.99 16.34
C TRP A 95 -5.95 2.32 16.11
N LEU A 96 -7.01 2.28 15.31
CA LEU A 96 -7.90 3.42 15.10
C LEU A 96 -9.34 2.94 15.22
N SER A 97 -10.07 3.48 16.20
CA SER A 97 -11.46 3.09 16.50
C SER A 97 -11.64 1.58 16.67
N GLY A 98 -10.71 0.94 17.40
CA GLY A 98 -10.75 -0.50 17.68
C GLY A 98 -10.40 -1.40 16.49
N LYS A 99 -9.84 -0.85 15.40
CA LYS A 99 -9.40 -1.62 14.22
C LYS A 99 -7.88 -1.52 14.03
N PRO A 100 -7.21 -2.58 13.54
CA PRO A 100 -5.83 -2.50 13.11
C PRO A 100 -5.64 -1.37 12.10
N ALA A 101 -4.55 -0.62 12.26
CA ALA A 101 -4.30 0.58 11.50
C ALA A 101 -2.82 0.79 11.21
N VAL A 102 -2.55 1.55 10.15
CA VAL A 102 -1.29 2.29 9.98
C VAL A 102 -1.54 3.76 10.30
N LEU A 103 -0.59 4.43 10.94
CA LEU A 103 -0.74 5.79 11.44
C LEU A 103 0.13 6.79 10.64
N ASN A 104 -0.17 8.09 10.79
CA ASN A 104 0.51 9.20 10.09
C ASN A 104 0.68 9.01 8.57
N SER A 105 -0.31 8.41 7.92
CA SER A 105 -0.27 8.02 6.52
C SER A 105 0.09 9.12 5.52
N ARG A 106 -0.34 10.37 5.78
CA ARG A 106 0.02 11.53 4.94
C ARG A 106 1.51 11.87 5.04
N SER A 107 2.05 11.89 6.26
CA SER A 107 3.47 12.15 6.50
C SER A 107 4.33 11.04 5.88
N ALA A 108 3.93 9.78 6.11
CA ALA A 108 4.62 8.62 5.54
C ALA A 108 4.66 8.66 4.00
N LEU A 109 3.54 8.97 3.34
CA LEU A 109 3.49 9.11 1.88
C LEU A 109 4.38 10.26 1.38
N HIS A 110 4.40 11.40 2.08
CA HIS A 110 5.25 12.53 1.74
C HIS A 110 6.74 12.14 1.83
N VAL A 111 7.18 11.59 2.96
CA VAL A 111 8.56 11.13 3.17
C VAL A 111 8.93 10.06 2.13
N PHE A 112 8.05 9.10 1.87
CA PHE A 112 8.27 8.07 0.86
C PHE A 112 8.49 8.68 -0.54
N THR A 113 7.67 9.68 -0.90
CA THR A 113 7.76 10.37 -2.20
C THR A 113 9.05 11.16 -2.34
N GLU A 114 9.43 11.93 -1.31
CA GLU A 114 10.67 12.73 -1.30
C GLU A 114 11.91 11.83 -1.30
N LEU A 115 11.90 10.74 -0.52
CA LEU A 115 13.01 9.78 -0.47
C LEU A 115 13.28 9.14 -1.84
N LEU A 116 12.22 8.89 -2.60
CA LEU A 116 12.31 8.37 -3.96
C LEU A 116 12.57 9.45 -5.02
N ASN A 117 12.54 10.74 -4.65
CA ASN A 117 12.62 11.86 -5.58
C ASN A 117 11.61 11.75 -6.74
N ARG A 118 10.42 11.20 -6.45
CA ARG A 118 9.36 10.94 -7.45
C ARG A 118 9.78 10.00 -8.60
N GLU A 119 10.88 9.27 -8.44
CA GLU A 119 11.33 8.28 -9.41
C GLU A 119 10.59 6.95 -9.24
N PRO A 120 10.41 6.18 -10.32
CA PRO A 120 9.88 4.83 -10.23
C PRO A 120 10.72 3.92 -9.32
N LEU A 121 10.07 2.91 -8.74
CA LEU A 121 10.75 1.84 -8.03
C LEU A 121 10.21 0.46 -8.42
N ARG A 122 11.07 -0.56 -8.34
CA ARG A 122 10.62 -1.96 -8.35
C ARG A 122 10.22 -2.37 -6.93
N LEU A 123 8.92 -2.56 -6.72
CA LEU A 123 8.36 -3.05 -5.48
C LEU A 123 8.27 -4.58 -5.51
N THR A 124 9.00 -5.25 -4.64
CA THR A 124 8.83 -6.69 -4.39
C THR A 124 7.90 -6.90 -3.20
N ILE A 125 6.82 -7.66 -3.40
CA ILE A 125 5.87 -8.08 -2.36
C ILE A 125 6.13 -9.56 -2.05
N GLN A 126 6.41 -9.86 -0.79
CA GLN A 126 6.73 -11.20 -0.29
C GLN A 126 5.81 -11.56 0.88
N GLY A 127 5.63 -12.87 1.10
CA GLY A 127 4.80 -13.43 2.17
C GLY A 127 3.48 -14.01 1.66
N GLU A 128 2.92 -14.90 2.47
CA GLU A 128 1.64 -15.55 2.21
C GLU A 128 0.48 -14.54 2.29
N HIS A 129 -0.66 -14.93 1.73
CA HIS A 129 -1.87 -14.12 1.65
C HIS A 129 -3.00 -14.77 2.46
#